data_AF-X1GXZ3-F1
#
_entry.id   AF-X1GXZ3-F1
#
_cell.length_a   1.000
_cell.length_b   1.000
_cell.length_c   1.000
_cell.angle_alpha   90.00
_cell.angle_beta   90.00
_cell.angle_gamma   90.00
#
_symmetry.space_group_name_H-M   'P 1'
#
loop_
_entity.id
_entity.type
_entity.pdbx_description
1 polymer ?
#
loop_
_entity_poly.entity_id
_entity_poly.type
_entity_poly.pdbx_seq_one_letter_code
_entity_poly.pdbx_strand_id
1 'polypeptide(L)' 'MKEVVRLSGFILLAIGTFGLLVNELAMDWGRTATITFAIINLVGFITLAVSHWGFKK' A
#
# COMPACT_ATOMS: atom_id res chain seq x y z
N MET A 1 -2.36 -10.40 16.76
CA MET A 1 -2.05 -9.02 16.28
C MET A 1 -1.13 -9.01 15.06
N LYS A 2 -0.02 -9.76 15.03
CA LYS A 2 0.92 -9.80 13.89
C LYS A 2 0.26 -10.15 12.53
N GLU A 3 -0.67 -11.12 12.51
CA GLU A 3 -1.43 -11.46 11.30
C GLU A 3 -2.35 -10.33 10.82
N VAL A 4 -3.06 -9.66 11.72
CA VAL A 4 -3.94 -8.53 11.37
C VAL A 4 -3.13 -7.39 10.76
N VAL A 5 -1.97 -7.06 11.35
CA VAL A 5 -1.04 -6.04 10.81
C VAL A 5 -0.45 -6.45 9.47
N ARG A 6 -0.15 -7.74 9.29
CA ARG A 6 0.33 -8.27 8.01
C ARG A 6 -0.76 -8.17 6.94
N LEU A 7 -1.98 -8.58 7.27
CA LEU A 7 -3.13 -8.55 6.37
C LEU A 7 -3.49 -7.12 5.98
N SER A 8 -3.52 -6.19 6.94
CA SER A 8 -3.77 -4.77 6.65
C SER A 8 -2.70 -4.18 5.74
N GLY A 9 -1.42 -4.51 5.96
CA GLY A 9 -0.32 -4.11 5.08
C GLY A 9 -0.50 -4.61 3.63
N PHE A 10 -0.90 -5.88 3.45
CA PHE A 10 -1.21 -6.42 2.12
C PHE A 10 -2.41 -5.73 1.47
N ILE A 11 -3.47 -5.43 2.23
CA ILE A 11 -4.64 -4.74 1.71
C ILE A 11 -4.27 -3.32 1.25
N LEU A 12 -3.46 -2.59 2.02
CA LEU A 12 -2.95 -1.28 1.62
C LEU A 12 -2.14 -1.36 0.33
N LEU A 13 -1.25 -2.35 0.19
CA LEU A 13 -0.48 -2.56 -1.05
C LEU A 13 -1.40 -2.85 -2.24
N ALA A 14 -2.40 -3.71 -2.06
CA ALA A 14 -3.33 -4.05 -3.11
C ALA A 14 -4.09 -2.79 -3.58
N ILE A 15 -4.66 -2.02 -2.66
CA ILE A 15 -5.39 -0.79 -2.97
C ILE A 15 -4.48 0.23 -3.65
N GLY A 16 -3.27 0.47 -3.12
CA GLY A 16 -2.32 1.39 -3.73
C GLY A 16 -1.91 0.97 -5.14
N THR A 17 -1.73 -0.33 -5.37
CA THR A 17 -1.27 -0.85 -6.67
C THR A 17 -2.38 -0.82 -7.71
N PHE A 18 -3.57 -1.31 -7.35
CA PHE A 18 -4.74 -1.22 -8.22
C PHE A 18 -5.12 0.23 -8.49
N GLY A 19 -5.03 1.11 -7.49
CA GLY A 19 -5.28 2.54 -7.65
C GLY A 19 -4.31 3.20 -8.64
N LEU A 20 -3.01 2.90 -8.54
CA LEU A 20 -2.01 3.38 -9.52
C LEU A 20 -2.30 2.87 -10.93
N LEU A 21 -2.54 1.57 -11.06
CA LEU A 21 -2.84 0.94 -12.35
C LEU A 21 -4.10 1.53 -12.98
N VAL A 22 -5.20 1.64 -12.23
CA VAL A 22 -6.46 2.20 -12.73
C VAL A 22 -6.29 3.69 -13.08
N ASN A 23 -5.55 4.44 -12.25
CA ASN A 23 -5.30 5.84 -12.53
C ASN A 23 -4.53 6.03 -13.84
N GLU A 24 -3.47 5.27 -14.08
CA GLU A 24 -2.63 5.40 -15.28
C GLU A 24 -3.22 4.73 -16.53
N LEU A 25 -3.98 3.64 -16.39
CA LEU A 25 -4.49 2.86 -17.52
C LEU A 25 -5.91 3.24 -17.95
N ALA A 26 -6.74 3.80 -17.07
CA ALA A 26 -8.17 3.94 -17.34
C ALA A 26 -8.74 5.33 -17.06
N MET A 27 -8.36 5.97 -15.95
CA MET A 27 -9.12 7.11 -15.44
C MET A 27 -8.41 8.46 -15.48
N ASP A 28 -7.07 8.48 -15.59
CA ASP A 28 -6.25 9.70 -15.71
C ASP A 28 -6.70 10.82 -14.73
N TRP A 29 -6.94 10.48 -13.45
CA TRP A 29 -7.30 11.45 -12.40
C TRP A 29 -6.17 12.44 -12.08
N GLY A 30 -5.06 12.35 -12.82
CA GLY A 30 -3.93 13.24 -12.75
C GLY A 30 -2.93 12.88 -11.65
N ARG A 31 -1.94 13.75 -11.52
CA ARG A 31 -0.75 13.53 -10.68
C ARG A 31 -1.08 13.37 -9.19
N THR A 32 -2.10 14.07 -8.70
CA THR A 32 -2.49 14.03 -7.28
C THR A 32 -2.97 12.64 -6.87
N ALA A 33 -3.72 11.95 -7.73
CA ALA A 33 -4.15 10.58 -7.48
C ALA A 33 -2.96 9.61 -7.49
N THR A 34 -2.04 9.75 -8.45
CA THR A 34 -0.81 8.94 -8.51
C THR A 34 0.00 9.08 -7.21
N ILE A 35 0.23 10.31 -6.74
CA ILE A 35 0.98 10.55 -5.50
C ILE A 35 0.26 9.93 -4.30
N THR A 36 -1.06 10.07 -4.23
CA THR A 36 -1.86 9.51 -3.13
C THR A 36 -1.75 7.98 -3.09
N PHE A 37 -1.95 7.30 -4.21
CA PHE A 37 -1.84 5.85 -4.28
C PHE A 37 -0.41 5.34 -4.07
N ALA A 38 0.60 6.07 -4.52
CA ALA A 38 2.01 5.77 -4.22
C ALA A 38 2.31 5.86 -2.71
N ILE A 39 1.77 6.86 -2.01
CA ILE A 39 1.91 6.97 -0.55
C ILE A 39 1.22 5.80 0.16
N ILE A 40 0.00 5.43 -0.26
CA ILE A 40 -0.72 4.27 0.30
C ILE A 40 0.11 2.98 0.13
N ASN A 41 0.73 2.80 -1.05
CA ASN A 41 1.62 1.67 -1.33
C ASN A 41 2.85 1.69 -0.40
N LEU A 42 3.49 2.85 -0.25
CA LEU A 42 4.65 3.02 0.63
C LEU A 42 4.32 2.67 2.10
N VAL A 43 3.18 3.13 2.61
CA VAL A 43 2.72 2.83 3.97
C VAL A 43 2.40 1.33 4.13
N GLY A 44 1.81 0.70 3.11
CA GLY A 44 1.59 -0.76 3.09
C GLY A 44 2.91 -1.54 3.19
N PHE A 45 3.94 -1.13 2.44
CA PHE A 45 5.27 -1.73 2.50
C PHE A 45 5.93 -1.55 3.87
N ILE A 46 5.88 -0.34 4.45
CA ILE A 46 6.43 -0.07 5.79
C ILE A 46 5.73 -0.94 6.83
N THR A 47 4.41 -1.04 6.75
CA THR A 47 3.61 -1.87 7.68
C THR A 47 4.03 -3.35 7.59
N LEU A 48 4.25 -3.87 6.39
CA LEU A 48 4.75 -5.23 6.20
C LEU A 48 6.19 -5.40 6.67
N ALA A 49 7.07 -4.43 6.41
CA ALA A 49 8.46 -4.46 6.86
C ALA A 49 8.56 -4.47 8.40
N VAL A 50 7.76 -3.63 9.08
CA VAL A 50 7.67 -3.62 10.55
C VAL A 50 7.03 -4.92 11.07
N SER A 51 5.99 -5.43 10.41
CA SER A 51 5.40 -6.72 10.77
C SER A 51 6.41 -7.87 10.67
N HIS A 52 7.27 -7.84 9.65
CA HIS A 52 8.23 -8.90 9.39
C HIS A 52 9.51 -8.80 10.25
N TRP A 53 10.11 -7.61 10.33
CA TRP A 53 11.38 -7.38 11.04
C TRP A 53 11.21 -6.83 12.46
N GLY A 54 10.22 -5.98 12.70
CA GLY A 54 9.98 -5.33 13.99
C GLY A 54 9.36 -6.24 15.05
N PHE A 55 8.67 -7.31 14.65
CA PHE A 55 8.18 -8.36 15.56
C PHE A 55 9.17 -9.53 15.69
N LYS A 56 10.49 -9.25 15.71
CA LYS A 56 11.47 -10.12 16.36
C LYS A 56 11.50 -9.76 17.84
N LYS A 57 10.66 -10.42 18.64
CA LYS A 57 10.84 -10.52 20.08
C LYS A 57 10.52 -11.94 20.49
#